data_AF-A0A645CXM8-F1
#
_entry.id   AF-A0A645CXM8-F1
#
_cell.length_a   1.000
_cell.length_b   1.000
_cell.length_c   1.000
_cell.angle_alpha   90.00
_cell.angle_beta   90.00
_cell.angle_gamma   90.00
#
_symmetry.space_group_name_H-M   'P 1'
#
loop_
_entity.id
_entity.type
_entity.pdbx_description
1 polymer ?
#
loop_
_entity_poly.entity_id
_entity_poly.type
_entity_poly.pdbx_seq_one_letter_code
_entity_poly.pdbx_strand_id
1 'polypeptide(L)'
;MKHEIFGPILPVLTYQSPEDLLAQLAGKPKPLALYCFGGNRRFRKMLLTATSSGAVAFDDTIKHFVNPELPFGGVGASGIGAYHGRTSFETFSHAKPVMYQSTLFDWPFRYPPFRGWKLKLMKLITRR
;
A
#
# COMPACT_ATOMS: atom_id res chain seq x y z
N MET A 1 19.82 2.91 -19.38
CA MET A 1 18.49 2.26 -19.29
C MET A 1 17.44 3.34 -19.05
N LYS A 2 16.79 3.83 -20.12
CA LYS A 2 15.89 5.01 -20.07
C LYS A 2 14.41 4.68 -20.21
N HIS A 3 14.08 3.58 -20.88
CA HIS A 3 12.72 3.18 -21.20
C HIS A 3 12.50 1.72 -20.85
N GLU A 4 11.23 1.35 -20.75
CA GLU A 4 10.81 -0.04 -20.61
C GLU A 4 11.11 -0.82 -21.88
N ILE A 5 11.64 -2.04 -21.74
CA ILE A 5 12.17 -2.81 -22.88
C ILE A 5 11.04 -3.46 -23.68
N PHE A 6 10.06 -4.08 -23.01
CA PHE A 6 8.94 -4.81 -23.64
C PHE A 6 9.35 -5.77 -24.79
N GLY A 7 10.52 -6.40 -24.66
CA GLY A 7 11.11 -7.24 -25.70
C GLY A 7 12.16 -8.20 -25.15
N PRO A 8 12.74 -9.07 -26.00
CA PRO A 8 13.59 -10.18 -25.58
C PRO A 8 15.04 -9.76 -25.28
N ILE A 9 15.22 -8.63 -24.59
CA ILE A 9 16.53 -8.10 -24.21
C ILE A 9 16.58 -8.04 -22.68
N LEU A 10 17.61 -8.63 -22.07
CA LEU A 10 17.82 -8.65 -20.63
C LEU A 10 19.16 -8.01 -20.26
N PRO A 11 19.21 -6.70 -19.96
CA PRO A 11 20.42 -6.02 -19.54
C PRO A 11 20.86 -6.49 -18.15
N VAL A 12 22.13 -6.83 -18.02
CA VAL A 12 22.75 -7.23 -16.74
C VAL A 12 23.61 -6.08 -16.24
N LEU A 13 23.26 -5.56 -15.07
CA LEU A 13 24.00 -4.50 -14.38
C LEU A 13 24.56 -5.08 -13.08
N THR A 14 25.79 -4.69 -12.73
CA THR A 14 26.44 -5.10 -11.49
C THR A 14 26.36 -4.01 -10.44
N TYR A 15 26.46 -4.40 -9.18
CA TYR A 15 26.56 -3.52 -8.02
C TYR A 15 27.55 -4.14 -7.03
N GLN A 16 28.15 -3.31 -6.17
CA GLN A 16 29.17 -3.77 -5.24
C GLN A 16 28.66 -3.92 -3.80
N SER A 17 27.64 -3.15 -3.43
CA SER A 17 27.05 -3.20 -2.09
C SER A 17 25.52 -2.99 -2.13
N PRO A 18 24.81 -3.35 -1.05
CA PRO A 18 23.38 -3.06 -0.95
C PRO A 18 23.06 -1.56 -1.07
N GLU A 19 23.92 -0.68 -0.57
CA GLU A 19 23.78 0.77 -0.63
C GLU A 19 23.93 1.29 -2.06
N ASP A 20 24.92 0.77 -2.81
CA ASP A 20 25.11 1.06 -4.23
C ASP A 20 23.87 0.64 -5.04
N LEU A 21 23.36 -0.57 -4.82
CA LEU A 21 22.11 -1.02 -5.45
C LEU A 21 20.94 -0.07 -5.17
N LEU A 22 20.75 0.33 -3.90
CA LEU A 22 19.66 1.24 -3.53
C LEU A 22 19.84 2.62 -4.15
N ALA A 23 21.07 3.13 -4.25
CA ALA A 23 21.38 4.38 -4.94
C ALA A 23 21.08 4.28 -6.45
N GLN A 24 21.37 3.14 -7.08
CA GLN A 24 21.05 2.90 -8.49
C GLN A 24 19.53 2.79 -8.76
N LEU A 25 18.75 2.39 -7.76
CA LEU A 25 17.28 2.35 -7.82
C LEU A 25 16.64 3.69 -7.44
N ALA A 26 17.33 4.51 -6.65
CA ALA A 26 16.84 5.80 -6.18
C ALA A 26 16.51 6.74 -7.36
N GLY A 27 15.40 7.47 -7.24
CA GLY A 27 14.94 8.41 -8.27
C GLY A 27 14.32 7.78 -9.51
N LYS A 28 14.34 6.44 -9.66
CA LYS A 28 13.63 5.76 -10.74
C LYS A 28 12.12 5.69 -10.46
N PRO A 29 11.28 5.70 -11.51
CA PRO A 29 9.85 5.45 -11.35
C PRO A 29 9.59 4.11 -10.65
N LYS A 30 8.60 4.09 -9.76
CA LYS A 30 8.21 2.91 -8.99
C LYS A 30 7.69 1.81 -9.94
N PRO A 31 8.33 0.63 -9.99
CA PRO A 31 7.95 -0.41 -10.94
C PRO A 31 6.69 -1.16 -10.50
N LEU A 32 6.05 -1.85 -11.45
CA LEU A 32 4.91 -2.72 -11.16
C LEU A 32 5.32 -3.93 -10.32
N ALA A 33 6.44 -4.56 -10.63
CA ALA A 33 6.96 -5.70 -9.90
C ALA A 33 8.46 -5.55 -9.61
N LEU A 34 8.88 -6.01 -8.44
CA LEU A 34 10.28 -6.16 -8.06
C LEU A 34 10.55 -7.63 -7.76
N TYR A 35 11.64 -8.17 -8.32
CA TYR A 35 12.07 -9.54 -8.09
C TYR A 35 13.43 -9.58 -7.41
N CYS A 36 13.57 -10.37 -6.36
CA CYS A 36 14.81 -10.51 -5.60
C CYS A 36 15.13 -12.00 -5.41
N PHE A 37 16.24 -12.45 -5.99
CA PHE A 37 16.74 -13.81 -5.81
C PHE A 37 17.82 -13.84 -4.73
N GLY A 38 17.74 -14.80 -3.81
CA GLY A 38 18.70 -14.97 -2.72
C GLY A 38 18.63 -13.87 -1.66
N GLY A 39 19.78 -13.53 -1.08
CA GLY A 39 19.90 -12.55 -0.01
C GLY A 39 19.43 -13.06 1.36
N ASN A 40 20.14 -12.67 2.41
CA ASN A 40 19.74 -13.01 3.78
C ASN A 40 18.51 -12.20 4.23
N ARG A 41 17.91 -12.60 5.36
CA ARG A 41 16.72 -11.94 5.92
C ARG A 41 16.90 -10.43 6.13
N ARG A 42 18.11 -9.98 6.48
CA ARG A 42 18.42 -8.56 6.68
C ARG A 42 18.36 -7.79 5.37
N PHE A 43 18.95 -8.32 4.31
CA PHE A 43 18.92 -7.72 2.97
C PHE A 43 17.50 -7.65 2.42
N ARG A 44 16.72 -8.75 2.50
CA ARG A 44 15.32 -8.76 2.04
C ARG A 44 14.47 -7.73 2.78
N LYS A 45 14.63 -7.63 4.10
CA LYS A 45 13.93 -6.61 4.90
C LYS A 45 14.33 -5.20 4.47
N MET A 46 15.63 -4.94 4.30
CA MET A 46 16.12 -3.65 3.85
C MET A 46 15.54 -3.27 2.48
N LEU A 47 15.53 -4.19 1.52
CA LEU A 47 14.96 -3.98 0.19
C LEU A 47 13.47 -3.60 0.27
N LEU A 48 12.67 -4.33 1.06
CA LEU A 48 11.26 -4.03 1.26
C LEU A 48 11.02 -2.65 1.91
N THR A 49 11.90 -2.24 2.83
CA THR A 49 11.75 -0.94 3.52
C THR A 49 12.25 0.25 2.70
N ALA A 50 13.24 0.03 1.84
CA ALA A 50 13.92 1.09 1.10
C ALA A 50 13.36 1.30 -0.32
N THR A 51 12.51 0.40 -0.81
CA THR A 51 11.94 0.47 -2.16
C THR A 51 10.41 0.47 -2.13
N SER A 52 9.79 0.85 -3.24
CA SER A 52 8.34 0.86 -3.41
C SER A 52 8.00 0.36 -4.80
N SER A 53 7.18 -0.69 -4.88
CA SER A 53 6.70 -1.33 -6.11
C SER A 53 5.26 -1.82 -5.90
N GLY A 54 4.58 -2.19 -6.99
CA GLY A 54 3.24 -2.79 -6.91
C GLY A 54 3.25 -4.14 -6.20
N ALA A 55 4.20 -5.00 -6.58
CA ALA A 55 4.45 -6.28 -5.94
C ALA A 55 5.94 -6.55 -5.74
N VAL A 56 6.25 -7.46 -4.82
CA VAL A 56 7.59 -8.02 -4.62
C VAL A 56 7.49 -9.54 -4.56
N ALA A 57 8.32 -10.24 -5.33
CA ALA A 57 8.49 -11.69 -5.17
C ALA A 57 9.95 -12.02 -4.88
N PHE A 58 10.16 -12.95 -3.95
CA PHE A 58 11.46 -13.50 -3.64
C PHE A 58 11.61 -14.86 -4.31
N ASP A 59 12.78 -15.09 -4.92
CA ASP A 59 13.16 -16.37 -5.53
C ASP A 59 12.24 -16.86 -6.65
N ASP A 60 11.41 -15.97 -7.21
CA ASP A 60 10.49 -16.27 -8.30
C ASP A 60 10.13 -15.00 -9.09
N THR A 61 9.54 -15.20 -10.27
CA THR A 61 8.99 -14.12 -11.09
C THR A 61 7.56 -14.46 -11.50
N ILE A 62 6.73 -13.44 -11.75
CA ILE A 62 5.36 -13.57 -12.28
C ILE A 62 4.35 -14.28 -11.35
N LYS A 63 4.72 -15.32 -10.59
CA LYS A 63 3.77 -16.18 -9.86
C LYS A 63 2.88 -15.46 -8.85
N HIS A 64 3.31 -14.32 -8.32
CA HIS A 64 2.45 -13.48 -7.47
C HIS A 64 1.16 -13.04 -8.19
N PHE A 65 1.18 -12.92 -9.52
CA PHE A 65 0.02 -12.63 -10.35
C PHE A 65 -1.00 -13.79 -10.40
N VAL A 66 -0.56 -15.03 -10.24
CA VAL A 66 -1.43 -16.22 -10.39
C VAL A 66 -2.29 -16.44 -9.14
N ASN A 67 -1.91 -15.86 -7.99
CA ASN A 67 -2.67 -16.01 -6.75
C ASN A 67 -3.85 -15.01 -6.70
N PRO A 68 -5.12 -15.47 -6.79
CA PRO A 68 -6.31 -14.61 -6.75
C PRO A 68 -6.53 -13.89 -5.42
N GLU A 69 -5.87 -14.32 -4.35
CA GLU A 69 -5.96 -13.68 -3.04
C GLU A 69 -5.02 -12.47 -2.89
N LEU A 70 -4.03 -12.34 -3.79
CA LEU A 70 -3.11 -11.20 -3.77
C LEU A 70 -3.67 -10.08 -4.64
N PRO A 71 -3.77 -8.84 -4.12
CA PRO A 71 -4.13 -7.69 -4.93
C PRO A 71 -3.02 -7.44 -5.95
N PHE A 72 -3.42 -7.30 -7.22
CA PHE A 72 -2.51 -6.96 -8.30
C PHE A 72 -2.78 -5.53 -8.76
N GLY A 73 -1.75 -4.68 -8.66
CA GLY A 73 -1.87 -3.25 -8.97
C GLY A 73 -0.53 -2.55 -8.90
N GLY A 74 -0.48 -1.34 -9.48
CA GLY A 74 0.71 -0.48 -9.49
C GLY A 74 0.72 0.52 -8.35
N VAL A 75 1.83 1.28 -8.26
CA VAL A 75 1.96 2.41 -7.35
C VAL A 75 2.74 3.54 -8.01
N GLY A 76 2.20 4.75 -7.96
CA GLY A 76 2.82 5.92 -8.59
C GLY A 76 2.85 5.77 -10.11
N ALA A 77 4.04 5.79 -10.71
CA ALA A 77 4.18 5.73 -12.16
C ALA A 77 3.73 4.40 -12.79
N SER A 78 3.70 3.30 -12.00
CA SER A 78 3.21 2.01 -12.48
C SER A 78 1.69 1.83 -12.39
N GLY A 79 0.97 2.76 -11.77
CA GLY A 79 -0.49 2.73 -11.68
C GLY A 79 -1.06 3.12 -10.31
N ILE A 80 -2.39 3.06 -10.23
CA ILE A 80 -3.17 3.29 -9.01
C ILE A 80 -4.28 2.23 -8.90
N GLY A 81 -4.67 1.92 -7.66
CA GLY A 81 -5.63 0.86 -7.38
C GLY A 81 -5.04 -0.54 -7.58
N ALA A 82 -5.87 -1.54 -7.31
CA ALA A 82 -5.52 -2.94 -7.50
C ALA A 82 -6.80 -3.71 -7.83
N TYR A 83 -6.66 -4.89 -8.41
CA TYR A 83 -7.77 -5.82 -8.62
C TYR A 83 -7.28 -7.23 -8.28
N HIS A 84 -8.02 -8.24 -8.75
CA HIS A 84 -7.87 -9.68 -8.54
C HIS A 84 -8.75 -10.22 -7.40
N GLY A 85 -9.33 -11.41 -7.61
CA GLY A 85 -10.24 -12.07 -6.66
C GLY A 85 -11.22 -11.12 -5.96
N ARG A 86 -11.15 -11.08 -4.63
CA ARG A 86 -11.97 -10.21 -3.77
C ARG A 86 -11.68 -8.73 -3.97
N THR A 87 -10.43 -8.35 -4.23
CA THR A 87 -10.04 -6.95 -4.48
C THR A 87 -10.71 -6.41 -5.72
N SER A 88 -10.97 -7.23 -6.76
CA SER A 88 -11.80 -6.80 -7.90
C SER A 88 -13.21 -6.41 -7.45
N PHE A 89 -13.85 -7.25 -6.64
CA PHE A 89 -15.20 -6.94 -6.14
C PHE A 89 -15.22 -5.64 -5.34
N GLU A 90 -14.26 -5.46 -4.42
CA GLU A 90 -14.13 -4.23 -3.63
C GLU A 90 -13.87 -3.00 -4.50
N THR A 91 -13.07 -3.14 -5.56
CA THR A 91 -12.74 -2.04 -6.49
C THR A 91 -13.93 -1.57 -7.31
N PHE A 92 -14.80 -2.49 -7.73
CA PHE A 92 -16.00 -2.18 -8.51
C PHE A 92 -17.26 -2.02 -7.64
N SER A 93 -17.12 -2.01 -6.31
CA SER A 93 -18.21 -1.83 -5.37
C SER A 93 -18.11 -0.51 -4.63
N HIS A 94 -19.26 0.08 -4.33
CA HIS A 94 -19.35 1.19 -3.39
C HIS A 94 -19.66 0.65 -1.99
N ALA A 95 -18.69 0.76 -1.06
CA ALA A 95 -18.87 0.40 0.34
C ALA A 95 -19.75 1.43 1.07
N LYS A 96 -21.07 1.31 0.91
CA LYS A 96 -22.06 2.22 1.49
C LYS A 96 -22.16 2.05 3.01
N PRO A 97 -21.74 3.05 3.82
CA PRO A 97 -21.93 2.98 5.27
C PRO A 97 -23.40 3.13 5.62
N VAL A 98 -23.88 2.31 6.56
CA VAL A 98 -25.26 2.37 7.10
C VAL A 98 -25.17 2.32 8.62
N MET A 99 -25.80 3.28 9.30
CA MET A 99 -25.85 3.38 10.75
C MET A 99 -27.30 3.36 11.22
N TYR A 100 -27.58 2.54 12.23
CA TYR A 100 -28.85 2.54 12.95
C TYR A 100 -28.62 3.09 14.36
N GLN A 101 -29.24 4.22 14.68
CA GLN A 101 -29.22 4.79 16.02
C GLN A 101 -30.50 4.36 16.76
N SER A 102 -30.35 3.73 17.92
CA SER A 102 -31.48 3.44 18.79
C SER A 102 -32.08 4.74 19.35
N THR A 103 -33.41 4.81 19.41
CA THR A 103 -34.15 5.90 20.04
C THR A 103 -34.32 5.71 21.55
N LEU A 104 -33.93 4.55 22.10
CA LEU A 104 -34.09 4.23 23.52
C LEU A 104 -33.07 4.92 24.43
N PHE A 105 -31.86 5.19 23.90
CA PHE A 105 -30.80 5.84 24.66
C PHE A 105 -30.16 6.94 23.82
N ASP A 106 -30.35 8.17 24.29
CA ASP A 106 -29.83 9.36 23.66
C ASP A 106 -28.87 10.07 24.61
N TRP A 107 -27.69 10.43 24.10
CA TRP A 107 -26.66 11.09 24.88
C TRP A 107 -26.97 12.60 24.99
N PRO A 108 -27.36 13.13 26.16
CA PRO A 108 -27.83 14.51 26.29
C PRO A 108 -26.74 15.55 26.03
N PHE A 109 -25.46 15.15 26.04
CA PHE A 109 -24.34 16.03 25.72
C PHE A 109 -24.26 16.40 24.24
N ARG A 110 -24.95 15.67 23.34
CA ARG A 110 -25.00 16.01 21.90
C ARG A 110 -25.87 17.23 21.61
N TYR A 111 -26.76 17.58 22.54
CA TYR A 111 -27.72 18.67 22.37
C TYR A 111 -27.29 19.95 23.11
N PRO A 112 -27.52 21.13 22.50
CA PRO A 112 -27.28 22.42 23.15
C PRO A 112 -28.23 22.63 24.36
N PRO A 113 -27.89 23.53 25.29
CA PRO A 113 -26.69 24.38 25.31
C PRO A 113 -25.44 23.65 25.84
N PHE A 114 -24.29 23.87 25.19
CA PHE A 114 -23.00 23.27 25.55
C PHE A 114 -22.31 24.06 26.67
N ARG A 115 -22.76 23.91 27.92
CA ARG A 115 -22.21 24.63 29.09
C ARG A 115 -21.57 23.69 30.11
N GLY A 116 -20.63 24.22 30.89
CA GLY A 116 -20.01 23.52 32.03
C GLY A 116 -19.33 22.20 31.65
N TRP A 117 -19.77 21.11 32.27
CA TRP A 117 -19.21 19.77 32.07
C TRP A 117 -19.40 19.25 30.64
N LYS A 118 -20.50 19.61 29.93
CA LYS A 118 -20.72 19.20 28.53
C LYS A 118 -19.63 19.75 27.61
N LEU A 119 -19.23 21.01 27.80
CA LEU A 119 -18.16 21.65 27.01
C LEU A 119 -16.79 21.07 27.35
N LYS A 120 -16.53 20.78 28.64
CA LYS A 120 -15.29 20.10 29.07
C LYS A 120 -15.17 18.70 28.46
N LEU A 121 -16.26 17.93 28.49
CA LEU A 121 -16.33 16.58 27.92
C LEU A 121 -16.18 16.61 26.39
N MET A 122 -16.89 17.51 25.71
CA MET A 122 -16.76 17.67 24.25
C MET A 122 -15.34 18.06 23.86
N LYS A 123 -14.71 19.02 24.57
CA LYS A 123 -13.30 19.38 24.35
C LYS A 123 -12.35 18.22 24.62
N LEU A 124 -12.62 17.37 25.61
CA LEU A 124 -11.81 16.19 25.89
C LEU A 124 -11.92 15.16 24.76
N ILE A 125 -13.13 14.89 24.26
CA ILE A 125 -13.39 13.90 23.21
C ILE A 125 -12.90 14.38 21.83
N THR A 126 -12.96 15.69 21.57
CA THR A 126 -12.49 16.29 20.29
C THR A 126 -11.04 16.75 20.31
N ARG A 127 -10.33 16.62 21.44
CA ARG A 127 -8.89 16.88 21.49
C ARG A 127 -8.18 15.75 20.75
N ARG A 128 -7.80 16.01 19.51
CA ARG A 128 -6.78 15.22 18.82
C ARG A 128 -5.41 15.47 19.45
#